data_AF-A0A6P2WQD5-F1
#
_entry.id   AF-A0A6P2WQD5-F1
#
_cell.length_a   1.000
_cell.length_b   1.000
_cell.length_c   1.000
_cell.angle_alpha   90.00
_cell.angle_beta   90.00
_cell.angle_gamma   90.00
#
_symmetry.space_group_name_H-M   'P 1'
#
loop_
_entity.id
_entity.type
_entity.pdbx_description
1 polymer ?
#
loop_
_entity_poly.entity_id
_entity_poly.type
_entity_poly.pdbx_seq_one_letter_code
_entity_poly.pdbx_strand_id
1 'polypeptide(L)' 'MAAKASARPEQTQSPLEIIRNALRAAALAPSDRDALDVAGDALRRLADLARMEVRHA' A
#
# COMPACT_ATOMS: atom_id res chain seq x y z
N MET A 1 -0.17 -22.97 -25.22
CA MET A 1 0.33 -23.44 -23.90
C MET A 1 1.07 -22.26 -23.27
N ALA A 2 0.36 -21.42 -22.50
CA ALA A 2 0.93 -20.18 -21.96
C ALA A 2 1.80 -20.49 -20.74
N ALA A 3 3.07 -20.09 -20.79
CA ALA A 3 4.02 -20.25 -19.70
C ALA A 3 3.51 -19.48 -18.47
N LYS A 4 3.27 -20.21 -17.37
CA LYS A 4 2.99 -19.65 -16.05
C LYS A 4 4.14 -18.71 -15.68
N ALA A 5 3.85 -17.41 -15.64
CA ALA A 5 4.76 -16.42 -15.09
C ALA A 5 5.15 -16.86 -13.67
N SER A 6 6.46 -16.92 -13.43
CA SER A 6 7.03 -17.27 -12.14
C SER A 6 6.41 -16.38 -11.05
N ALA A 7 5.74 -17.01 -10.08
CA ALA A 7 5.24 -16.34 -8.89
C ALA A 7 6.46 -15.80 -8.13
N ARG A 8 6.78 -14.51 -8.31
CA ARG A 8 7.80 -13.83 -7.51
C ARG A 8 7.23 -13.63 -6.11
N PRO A 9 7.86 -14.16 -5.05
CA PRO A 9 7.39 -14.01 -3.67
C PRO A 9 7.61 -12.60 -3.09
N GLU A 10 8.03 -11.64 -3.93
CA GLU A 10 8.45 -10.29 -3.56
C GLU A 10 7.48 -9.23 -4.06
N GLN A 11 6.18 -9.53 -4.22
CA GLN A 11 5.18 -8.48 -4.40
C GLN A 11 5.00 -7.73 -3.06
N THR A 12 6.06 -7.08 -2.60
CA THR A 12 5.98 -5.88 -1.77
C THR A 12 4.95 -5.00 -2.46
N GLN A 13 3.78 -4.81 -1.83
CA GLN A 13 2.75 -3.93 -2.40
C GLN A 13 3.43 -2.64 -2.82
N SER A 14 3.29 -2.27 -4.09
CA SER A 14 3.93 -1.07 -4.56
C SER A 14 3.39 0.12 -3.77
N PRO A 15 4.22 1.14 -3.44
CA PRO A 15 3.75 2.35 -2.77
C PRO A 15 2.49 2.95 -3.43
N LEU A 16 2.41 2.88 -4.77
CA LEU A 16 1.27 3.34 -5.55
C LEU A 16 0.00 2.52 -5.32
N GLU A 17 0.10 1.20 -5.13
CA GLU A 17 -1.06 0.38 -4.78
C GLU A 17 -1.59 0.70 -3.38
N ILE A 18 -0.70 0.94 -2.41
CA ILE A 18 -1.08 1.37 -1.06
C ILE A 18 -1.87 2.68 -1.13
N ILE A 19 -1.34 3.66 -1.87
CA ILE A 19 -1.99 4.97 -2.05
C ILE A 19 -3.35 4.83 -2.74
N ARG A 20 -3.43 4.07 -3.85
CA ARG A 20 -4.68 3.90 -4.60
C ARG A 20 -5.76 3.21 -3.77
N ASN A 21 -5.38 2.19 -3.00
CA ASN A 21 -6.32 1.48 -2.14
C ASN A 21 -6.81 2.38 -1.00
N ALA A 22 -5.91 3.16 -0.39
CA ALA A 22 -6.26 4.12 0.64
C ALA A 22 -7.22 5.20 0.13
N LEU A 23 -6.95 5.78 -1.05
CA LEU A 23 -7.82 6.78 -1.66
C LEU A 23 -9.21 6.23 -1.97
N ARG A 24 -9.30 5.00 -2.49
CA ARG A 24 -10.59 4.35 -2.74
C ARG A 24 -11.35 4.10 -1.44
N ALA A 25 -10.68 3.59 -0.41
CA ALA A 25 -11.31 3.31 0.88
C ALA A 25 -11.76 4.60 1.58
N ALA A 26 -10.94 5.65 1.55
CA ALA A 26 -11.29 6.96 2.09
C ALA A 26 -12.48 7.60 1.38
N ALA A 27 -12.58 7.45 0.05
CA ALA A 27 -13.71 7.95 -0.73
C ALA A 27 -15.03 7.22 -0.43
N LEU A 28 -14.97 6.00 0.12
CA LEU A 28 -16.14 5.20 0.50
C LEU A 28 -16.39 5.23 2.02
N ALA A 29 -15.60 5.98 2.78
CA ALA A 29 -15.69 6.03 4.22
C ALA A 29 -16.98 6.76 4.66
N PRO A 30 -17.64 6.31 5.74
CA PRO A 30 -18.92 6.88 6.18
C PRO A 30 -18.76 8.20 6.95
N SER A 31 -17.53 8.56 7.34
CA SER A 31 -17.21 9.84 7.96
C SER A 31 -15.80 10.31 7.63
N ASP A 32 -15.55 11.61 7.81
CA ASP A 32 -14.22 12.19 7.62
C ASP A 32 -13.18 11.56 8.57
N ARG A 33 -13.59 11.14 9.77
CA ARG A 33 -12.69 10.47 10.73
C ARG A 33 -12.23 9.11 10.20
N ASP A 34 -13.16 8.32 9.69
CA ASP A 34 -12.84 7.01 9.11
C ASP A 34 -11.93 7.15 7.86
N ALA A 35 -12.16 8.20 7.05
CA ALA A 35 -11.29 8.51 5.92
C ALA A 35 -9.86 8.89 6.36
N LEU A 36 -9.73 9.66 7.44
CA LEU A 36 -8.44 10.04 8.02
C LEU A 36 -7.71 8.84 8.62
N ASP A 37 -8.43 7.93 9.29
CA ASP A 37 -7.84 6.69 9.83
C ASP A 37 -7.27 5.81 8.71
N VAL A 38 -8.03 5.63 7.62
CA VAL A 38 -7.57 4.92 6.42
C VAL A 38 -6.34 5.56 5.80
N ALA A 39 -6.32 6.90 5.71
CA ALA A 39 -5.16 7.63 5.19
C ALA A 39 -3.94 7.49 6.10
N GLY A 40 -4.13 7.56 7.42
CA GLY A 40 -3.07 7.38 8.42
C GLY A 40 -2.43 6.00 8.36
N ASP A 41 -3.24 4.96 8.24
CA ASP A 41 -2.78 3.58 8.06
C ASP A 41 -1.95 3.40 6.79
N ALA A 42 -2.35 4.05 5.69
CA ALA A 42 -1.61 4.01 4.44
C ALA A 42 -0.24 4.70 4.57
N LEU A 43 -0.19 5.88 5.20
CA LEU A 43 1.05 6.61 5.46
C LEU A 43 2.00 5.82 6.36
N ARG A 44 1.47 5.13 7.39
CA ARG A 44 2.26 4.24 8.24
C ARG A 44 2.94 3.14 7.43
N ARG A 45 2.21 2.46 6.54
CA ARG A 45 2.76 1.40 5.68
C ARG A 45 3.82 1.93 4.72
N LEU A 46 3.59 3.12 4.14
CA LEU A 46 4.59 3.78 3.27
C LEU A 46 5.86 4.13 4.04
N ALA A 47 5.73 4.63 5.27
CA ALA A 47 6.89 4.92 6.12
C ALA A 47 7.70 3.65 6.45
N ASP A 48 7.02 2.53 6.68
CA ASP A 48 7.69 1.24 6.93
C ASP A 48 8.44 0.76 5.68
N LEU A 49 7.86 0.88 4.49
CA LEU A 49 8.55 0.60 3.22
C LEU A 49 9.79 1.49 3.03
N ALA A 50 9.65 2.81 3.22
CA ALA A 50 10.78 3.73 3.09
C ALA A 50 11.91 3.41 4.07
N ARG A 51 11.59 3.01 5.30
CA ARG A 51 12.58 2.56 6.30
C ARG A 51 13.26 1.26 5.88
N MET A 52 12.53 0.33 5.25
CA MET A 52 13.12 -0.91 4.73
C MET A 52 14.09 -0.60 3.59
N GLU A 53 13.73 0.27 2.66
CA GLU A 53 14.61 0.68 1.56
C GLU A 53 15.92 1.31 2.08
N VAL A 54 15.86 2.18 3.10
CA VAL A 54 17.06 2.78 3.72
C VAL A 54 17.93 1.74 4.43
N ARG A 55 17.34 0.69 5.03
CA ARG A 55 18.10 -0.36 5.73
C ARG A 55 18.77 -1.36 4.79
N HIS A 56 18.32 -1.46 3.54
CA HIS A 56 18.86 -2.36 2.53
C HIS A 56 19.82 -1.66 1.55
N ALA A 57 19.98 -0.34 1.66
CA ALA A 57 20.88 0.48 0.84
C ALA A 57 22.31 0.55 1.42
#